data_AF-A0A8K0NZK8-F1
#
_entry.id   AF-A0A8K0NZK8-F1
#
_cell.length_a   1.000
_cell.length_b   1.000
_cell.length_c   1.000
_cell.angle_alpha   90.00
_cell.angle_beta   90.00
_cell.angle_gamma   90.00
#
_symmetry.space_group_name_H-M   'P 1'
#
loop_
_entity.id
_entity.type
_entity.pdbx_description
1 polymer ?
#
loop_
_entity_poly.entity_id
_entity_poly.type
_entity_poly.pdbx_seq_one_letter_code
_entity_poly.pdbx_strand_id
1 'polypeptide(L)'
;MIVISSQKNGKILMTYGEELEMEDVYLKFDAKSCKNLKYKPKLFIFDIHPYEVKRQDAHQSAQIPVNISEIPEFSEKVPLEADMLVVCSIEGSRNIPEPTAMVSPSPSFINALTEVLENDFKKEHGHKDILELMVDVSERVLQQNGPESPIPMVLSNREVPEATT
;
A
#
# COMPACT_ATOMS: atom_id res chain seq x y z
N MET A 1 -3.96 10.08 3.51
CA MET A 1 -4.64 10.13 2.18
C MET A 1 -4.96 8.71 1.77
N ILE A 2 -6.14 8.48 1.19
CA ILE A 2 -6.56 7.16 0.71
C ILE A 2 -6.80 7.27 -0.79
N VAL A 3 -6.20 6.36 -1.56
CA VAL A 3 -6.38 6.25 -3.01
C VAL A 3 -6.94 4.87 -3.31
N ILE A 4 -8.13 4.83 -3.92
CA ILE A 4 -8.79 3.61 -4.37
C ILE A 4 -8.88 3.68 -5.89
N SER A 5 -8.18 2.80 -6.60
CA SER A 5 -8.19 2.82 -8.07
C SER A 5 -7.85 1.45 -8.68
N SER A 6 -7.85 1.38 -10.00
CA SER A 6 -7.23 0.27 -10.72
C SER A 6 -5.74 0.54 -10.99
N GLN A 7 -4.94 -0.50 -11.18
CA GLN A 7 -3.57 -0.41 -11.68
C GLN A 7 -3.43 -1.00 -13.07
N LYS A 8 -2.55 -0.39 -13.86
CA LYS A 8 -2.07 -0.94 -15.11
C LYS A 8 -0.55 -0.78 -15.15
N ASN A 9 0.17 -1.88 -15.40
CA ASN A 9 1.65 -1.91 -15.43
C ASN A 9 2.31 -1.37 -14.16
N GLY A 10 1.75 -1.64 -12.97
CA GLY A 10 2.26 -1.13 -11.69
C GLY A 10 1.95 0.34 -11.40
N LYS A 11 1.24 1.03 -12.30
CA LYS A 11 0.84 2.44 -12.15
C LYS A 11 -0.64 2.57 -11.82
N ILE A 12 -1.00 3.61 -11.09
CA ILE A 12 -2.39 3.98 -10.79
C ILE A 12 -3.06 4.44 -12.09
N LEU A 13 -4.19 3.84 -12.44
CA LEU A 13 -5.00 4.27 -13.57
C LEU A 13 -5.94 5.40 -13.13
N MET A 14 -5.88 6.54 -13.81
CA MET A 14 -6.75 7.69 -13.58
C MET A 14 -8.01 7.64 -14.46
N THR A 15 -9.01 8.48 -14.19
CA THR A 15 -10.32 8.47 -14.86
C THR A 15 -10.25 8.61 -16.39
N TYR A 16 -9.21 9.24 -16.92
CA TYR A 16 -9.03 9.47 -18.37
C TYR A 16 -8.05 8.50 -19.03
N GLY A 17 -7.70 7.39 -18.35
CA GLY A 17 -6.75 6.40 -18.86
C GLY A 17 -5.28 6.83 -18.72
N GLU A 18 -5.01 7.98 -18.11
CA GLU A 18 -3.67 8.39 -17.71
C GLU A 18 -3.15 7.45 -16.61
N GLU A 19 -1.86 7.18 -16.64
CA GLU A 19 -1.18 6.32 -15.66
C GLU A 19 -0.29 7.20 -14.77
N LEU A 20 -0.37 7.00 -13.45
CA LEU A 20 0.33 7.80 -12.44
C LEU A 20 1.16 6.88 -11.53
N GLU A 21 2.42 7.23 -11.28
CA GLU A 21 3.23 6.50 -10.31
C GLU A 21 2.72 6.75 -8.89
N MET A 22 2.74 5.73 -8.03
CA MET A 22 2.42 5.91 -6.60
C MET A 22 3.38 6.92 -5.95
N GLU A 23 4.64 6.96 -6.37
CA GLU A 23 5.66 7.88 -5.86
C GLU A 23 5.32 9.34 -6.16
N ASP A 24 4.86 9.63 -7.38
CA ASP A 24 4.42 10.97 -7.79
C ASP A 24 3.27 11.50 -6.92
N VAL A 25 2.54 10.61 -6.27
CA VAL A 25 1.44 10.95 -5.36
C VAL A 25 1.96 11.35 -3.99
N TYR A 26 2.77 10.51 -3.34
CA TYR A 26 3.21 10.79 -1.96
C TYR A 26 4.38 11.79 -1.89
N LEU A 27 5.22 11.89 -2.92
CA LEU A 27 6.34 12.84 -2.97
C LEU A 27 5.87 14.31 -3.06
N LYS A 28 4.63 14.57 -3.47
CA LYS A 28 4.01 15.91 -3.38
C LYS A 28 3.89 16.42 -1.94
N PHE A 29 4.03 15.53 -0.95
CA PHE A 29 3.91 15.82 0.47
C PHE A 29 5.24 15.77 1.23
N ASP A 30 6.37 15.77 0.52
CA ASP A 30 7.70 15.84 1.13
C ASP A 30 7.92 17.14 1.91
N ALA A 31 8.98 17.18 2.72
CA ALA A 31 9.31 18.34 3.55
C ALA A 31 9.57 19.63 2.74
N LYS A 32 9.92 19.50 1.45
CA LYS A 32 10.21 20.61 0.54
C LYS A 32 8.91 21.21 -0.03
N SER A 33 8.03 20.36 -0.53
CA SER A 33 6.78 20.71 -1.21
C SER A 33 5.68 21.04 -0.22
N CYS A 34 5.65 20.38 0.95
CA CYS A 34 4.63 20.53 1.98
C CYS A 34 5.21 20.91 3.35
N LYS A 35 5.81 22.11 3.46
CA LYS A 35 6.46 22.60 4.68
C LYS A 35 5.59 22.52 5.95
N ASN A 36 4.28 22.67 5.82
CA ASN A 36 3.33 22.60 6.95
C ASN A 36 3.14 21.19 7.54
N LEU A 37 3.56 20.16 6.80
CA LEU A 37 3.55 18.75 7.17
C LEU A 37 4.96 18.22 7.48
N LYS A 38 5.96 19.09 7.51
CA LYS A 38 7.31 18.75 7.95
C LYS A 38 7.27 18.32 9.42
N TYR A 39 7.94 17.21 9.77
CA TYR A 39 7.95 16.64 11.12
C TYR A 39 6.58 16.19 11.65
N LYS A 40 5.63 15.92 10.73
CA LYS A 40 4.31 15.37 11.06
C LYS A 40 4.11 14.05 10.35
N PRO A 41 3.51 13.04 11.00
CA PRO A 41 3.24 11.76 10.38
C PRO A 41 2.27 11.92 9.19
N LYS A 42 2.59 11.24 8.09
CA LYS A 42 1.85 11.26 6.83
C LYS A 42 1.54 9.82 6.44
N LEU A 43 0.26 9.44 6.51
CA LEU A 43 -0.20 8.11 6.13
C LEU A 43 -0.80 8.13 4.72
N PHE A 44 -0.31 7.26 3.86
CA PHE A 44 -0.81 7.02 2.51
C PHE A 44 -1.30 5.58 2.41
N ILE A 45 -2.55 5.41 2.00
CA ILE A 45 -3.17 4.09 1.80
C ILE A 45 -3.56 3.99 0.34
N PHE A 46 -3.03 2.97 -0.33
CA PHE A 46 -3.31 2.65 -1.72
C PHE A 46 -4.03 1.30 -1.77
N ASP A 47 -5.31 1.32 -2.12
CA ASP A 47 -6.08 0.12 -2.44
C ASP A 47 -6.23 0.04 -3.95
N ILE A 48 -5.35 -0.76 -4.58
CA ILE A 48 -5.21 -0.74 -6.03
C ILE A 48 -5.44 -2.14 -6.60
N HIS A 49 -6.48 -2.24 -7.45
CA HIS A 49 -6.89 -3.50 -8.05
C HIS A 49 -6.32 -3.66 -9.46
N PRO A 50 -5.89 -4.85 -9.89
CA PRO A 50 -5.45 -5.06 -11.27
C PRO A 50 -6.53 -4.63 -12.27
N TYR A 51 -6.16 -3.82 -13.26
CA TYR A 51 -7.04 -3.47 -14.38
C TYR A 51 -7.16 -4.68 -15.29
N GLU A 52 -8.28 -5.40 -15.19
CA GLU A 52 -8.60 -6.48 -16.12
C GLU A 52 -8.92 -5.92 -17.51
N VAL A 53 -7.93 -5.93 -18.40
CA VAL A 53 -8.25 -5.93 -19.82
C VAL A 53 -8.78 -7.32 -20.13
N LYS A 54 -10.06 -7.45 -20.53
CA LYS A 54 -10.53 -8.68 -21.19
C LYS A 54 -9.65 -8.91 -22.41
N ARG A 55 -8.58 -9.71 -22.29
CA ARG A 55 -7.74 -10.14 -23.39
C ARG A 55 -7.80 -11.65 -23.47
N GLN A 56 -8.37 -12.13 -24.58
CA GLN A 56 -7.95 -13.39 -25.18
C GLN A 56 -6.43 -13.35 -25.30
N ASP A 57 -5.78 -14.31 -24.64
CA ASP A 57 -4.38 -14.68 -24.78
C ASP A 57 -3.33 -13.57 -24.57
N ALA A 58 -2.73 -13.53 -23.39
CA ALA A 58 -1.26 -13.52 -23.24
C ALA A 58 -0.85 -13.52 -21.77
N HIS A 59 -0.10 -14.54 -21.38
CA HIS A 59 0.73 -14.56 -20.19
C HIS A 59 1.69 -13.36 -20.17
N GLN A 60 1.63 -12.55 -19.12
CA GLN A 60 2.78 -11.81 -18.63
C GLN A 60 2.54 -11.44 -17.16
N SER A 61 3.30 -12.08 -16.26
CA SER A 61 3.41 -11.66 -14.86
C SER A 61 4.22 -10.36 -14.83
N ALA A 62 3.56 -9.24 -14.56
CA ALA A 62 4.25 -8.00 -14.25
C ALA A 62 4.80 -8.10 -12.82
N GLN A 63 6.11 -8.30 -12.69
CA GLN A 63 6.80 -8.02 -11.44
C GLN A 63 6.85 -6.50 -11.29
N ILE A 64 6.39 -5.96 -10.16
CA ILE A 64 6.65 -4.57 -9.80
C ILE A 64 8.15 -4.48 -9.56
N PRO A 65 8.95 -3.75 -10.38
CA PRO A 65 10.34 -3.56 -10.06
C PRO A 65 10.42 -2.65 -8.83
N VAL A 66 10.66 -3.26 -7.68
CA VAL A 66 11.09 -2.53 -6.49
C VAL A 66 12.54 -2.14 -6.77
N ASN A 67 12.75 -0.89 -7.19
CA ASN A 67 14.10 -0.36 -7.37
C ASN A 67 14.70 -0.06 -5.99
N ILE A 68 15.41 -1.04 -5.44
CA ILE A 68 16.22 -0.87 -4.24
C ILE A 68 17.59 -0.37 -4.73
N SER A 69 17.73 0.92 -5.00
CA SER A 69 19.04 1.52 -5.32
C SER A 69 19.05 3.00 -4.96
N GLU A 70 19.60 3.33 -3.80
CA GLU A 70 20.87 4.06 -3.63
C GLU A 70 21.00 4.45 -2.14
N ILE A 71 22.11 4.05 -1.53
CA ILE A 71 22.47 4.38 -0.14
C ILE A 71 22.77 5.89 -0.09
N PRO A 72 21.98 6.72 0.62
CA PRO A 72 22.35 8.11 0.82
C PRO A 72 23.47 8.17 1.85
N GLU A 73 24.55 8.88 1.53
CA GLU A 73 25.53 9.30 2.54
C GLU A 73 24.80 9.98 3.71
N PHE A 74 25.11 9.55 4.93
CA PHE A 74 24.52 10.09 6.17
C PHE A 74 24.81 11.59 6.29
N SER A 75 23.81 12.39 5.92
CA SER A 75 23.71 13.80 6.24
C SER A 75 23.02 13.94 7.61
N GLU A 76 23.48 14.85 8.46
CA GLU A 76 22.75 15.26 9.69
C GLU A 76 21.33 15.81 9.41
N LYS A 77 20.95 15.98 8.14
CA LYS A 77 19.63 16.47 7.73
C LYS A 77 18.65 15.30 7.58
N VAL A 78 17.51 15.44 8.26
CA VAL A 78 16.35 14.56 8.10
C VAL A 78 15.97 14.45 6.61
N PRO A 79 15.77 13.22 6.06
CA PRO A 79 15.34 13.01 4.68
C PRO A 79 14.06 13.76 4.32
N LEU A 80 13.87 14.09 3.04
CA LEU A 80 12.70 14.85 2.59
C LEU A 80 11.40 14.05 2.75
N GLU A 81 11.51 12.73 2.63
CA GLU A 81 10.45 11.73 2.70
C GLU A 81 10.20 11.24 4.12
N ALA A 82 10.85 11.84 5.12
CA ALA A 82 10.67 11.45 6.52
C ALA A 82 9.22 11.61 6.99
N ASP A 83 8.88 10.80 7.99
CA ASP A 83 7.55 10.71 8.62
C ASP A 83 6.43 10.24 7.67
N MET A 84 6.77 9.59 6.54
CA MET A 84 5.80 8.98 5.65
C MET A 84 5.63 7.49 5.93
N LEU A 85 4.39 7.02 5.94
CA LEU A 85 4.02 5.61 5.96
C LEU A 85 3.15 5.32 4.74
N VAL A 86 3.59 4.40 3.89
CA VAL A 86 2.88 3.99 2.68
C VAL A 86 2.40 2.55 2.86
N VAL A 87 1.10 2.34 2.77
CA VAL A 87 0.44 1.04 2.89
C VAL A 87 -0.23 0.73 1.56
N CYS A 88 0.15 -0.39 0.96
CA CYS A 88 -0.41 -0.83 -0.32
C CYS A 88 -1.11 -2.17 -0.16
N SER A 89 -2.38 -2.23 -0.57
CA SER A 89 -3.11 -3.46 -0.82
C SER A 89 -2.83 -3.85 -2.27
N ILE A 90 -2.04 -4.91 -2.45
CA ILE A 90 -1.69 -5.44 -3.76
C ILE A 90 -2.42 -6.76 -3.91
N GLU A 91 -3.56 -6.77 -4.59
CA GLU A 91 -4.20 -8.01 -5.04
C GLU A 91 -3.26 -8.71 -6.03
N GLY A 92 -2.64 -9.80 -5.55
CA GLY A 92 -1.81 -10.66 -6.39
C GLY A 92 -2.63 -11.15 -7.58
N SER A 93 -2.03 -11.13 -8.77
CA SER A 93 -2.63 -11.62 -10.01
C SER A 93 -2.94 -13.11 -9.87
N ARG A 94 -4.10 -13.46 -9.30
CA ARG A 94 -4.54 -14.83 -9.25
C ARG A 94 -4.80 -15.26 -10.69
N ASN A 95 -4.18 -16.35 -11.11
CA ASN A 95 -4.62 -17.07 -12.31
C ASN A 95 -5.96 -17.74 -11.97
N ILE A 96 -7.04 -16.96 -11.86
CA ILE A 96 -8.38 -17.49 -11.60
C ILE A 96 -8.84 -18.13 -12.92
N PRO A 97 -9.18 -19.44 -12.95
CA PRO A 97 -9.89 -20.02 -14.08
C PRO A 97 -11.18 -19.25 -14.33
N GLU A 98 -11.53 -19.00 -15.60
CA GLU A 98 -12.69 -18.19 -16.03
C GLU A 98 -13.89 -18.22 -15.04
N PRO A 99 -14.31 -17.07 -14.49
CA PRO A 99 -15.34 -17.03 -13.47
C PRO A 99 -16.72 -17.33 -14.07
N THR A 100 -17.36 -18.40 -13.61
CA THR A 100 -18.79 -18.71 -13.88
C THR A 100 -19.77 -17.87 -13.04
N ALA A 101 -19.30 -16.90 -12.25
CA ALA A 101 -20.17 -15.94 -11.57
C ALA A 101 -19.46 -14.60 -11.33
N MET A 102 -20.16 -13.49 -11.60
CA MET A 102 -19.79 -12.14 -11.16
C MET A 102 -19.83 -12.07 -9.63
N VAL A 103 -18.79 -12.54 -8.96
CA VAL A 103 -18.54 -12.18 -7.57
C VAL A 103 -17.77 -10.87 -7.61
N SER A 104 -18.43 -9.78 -7.24
CA SER A 104 -17.75 -8.49 -7.09
C SER A 104 -16.59 -8.66 -6.11
N PRO A 105 -15.34 -8.31 -6.49
CA PRO A 105 -14.26 -8.23 -5.52
C PRO A 105 -14.58 -7.05 -4.61
N SER A 106 -15.28 -7.32 -3.50
CA SER A 106 -15.40 -6.35 -2.42
C SER A 106 -13.98 -6.08 -1.93
N PRO A 107 -13.53 -4.82 -1.82
CA PRO A 107 -12.16 -4.51 -1.41
C PRO A 107 -11.96 -5.00 0.03
N SER A 108 -11.43 -6.23 0.16
CA SER A 108 -11.28 -6.91 1.45
C SER A 108 -10.40 -6.10 2.40
N PHE A 109 -9.44 -5.37 1.82
CA PHE A 109 -8.54 -4.54 2.58
C PHE A 109 -9.23 -3.34 3.25
N ILE A 110 -10.01 -2.53 2.50
CA ILE A 110 -10.68 -1.35 3.09
C ILE A 110 -11.73 -1.75 4.12
N ASN A 111 -12.43 -2.86 3.89
CA ASN A 111 -13.37 -3.41 4.87
C ASN A 111 -12.66 -3.87 6.14
N ALA A 112 -11.58 -4.63 6.02
CA ALA A 112 -10.76 -5.06 7.15
C ALA A 112 -10.15 -3.87 7.91
N LEU A 113 -9.64 -2.86 7.19
CA LEU A 113 -9.12 -1.62 7.75
C LEU A 113 -10.17 -0.90 8.59
N THR A 114 -11.37 -0.74 8.05
CA THR A 114 -12.48 -0.08 8.75
C THR A 114 -12.85 -0.86 10.02
N GLU A 115 -13.01 -2.18 9.92
CA GLU A 115 -13.34 -3.05 11.04
C GLU A 115 -12.30 -2.97 12.17
N VAL A 116 -11.01 -3.07 11.84
CA VAL A 116 -9.92 -3.01 12.82
C VAL A 116 -9.87 -1.64 13.50
N LEU A 117 -9.97 -0.54 12.73
CA LEU A 117 -9.98 0.80 13.29
C LEU A 117 -11.17 1.02 14.21
N GLU A 118 -12.39 0.64 13.80
CA GLU A 118 -13.58 0.78 14.65
C GLU A 118 -13.46 -0.02 15.94
N ASN A 119 -12.92 -1.24 15.88
CA ASN A 119 -12.74 -2.08 17.05
C ASN A 119 -11.69 -1.50 18.01
N ASP A 120 -10.62 -0.90 17.50
CA ASP A 120 -9.61 -0.26 18.36
C ASP A 120 -10.12 1.06 18.97
N PHE A 121 -10.87 1.87 18.21
CA PHE A 121 -11.46 3.13 18.70
C PHE A 121 -12.56 2.92 19.75
N LYS A 122 -13.19 1.74 19.80
CA LYS A 122 -14.19 1.40 20.83
C LYS A 122 -13.56 1.05 22.18
N LYS A 123 -12.24 0.83 22.26
CA LYS A 123 -11.57 0.51 23.53
C LYS A 123 -11.49 1.75 24.41
N GLU A 124 -11.81 1.59 25.69
CA GLU A 124 -11.77 2.72 26.65
C GLU A 124 -10.34 3.15 27.01
N HIS A 125 -9.37 2.21 26.95
CA HIS A 125 -7.97 2.46 27.27
C HIS A 125 -7.03 1.69 26.33
N GLY A 126 -5.92 2.33 25.94
CA GLY A 126 -4.83 1.69 25.20
C GLY A 126 -5.15 1.44 23.74
N HIS A 127 -5.03 2.48 22.91
CA HIS A 127 -5.09 2.34 21.46
C HIS A 127 -3.77 1.81 20.92
N LYS A 128 -3.88 0.96 19.90
CA LYS A 128 -2.72 0.44 19.18
C LYS A 128 -2.06 1.53 18.35
N ASP A 129 -0.76 1.42 18.13
CA ASP A 129 -0.09 2.26 17.14
C ASP A 129 -0.49 1.85 15.70
N ILE A 130 -0.23 2.73 14.73
CA ILE A 130 -0.67 2.50 13.36
C ILE A 130 -0.06 1.23 12.73
N LEU A 131 1.16 0.86 13.09
CA LEU A 131 1.81 -0.35 12.57
C LEU A 131 1.18 -1.60 13.17
N GLU A 132 0.88 -1.59 14.47
CA GLU A 132 0.13 -2.66 15.12
C GLU A 132 -1.27 -2.83 14.52
N LEU A 133 -1.95 -1.72 14.20
CA LEU A 133 -3.22 -1.75 13.48
C LEU A 133 -3.08 -2.35 12.08
N MET A 134 -2.02 -2.03 11.33
CA MET A 134 -1.81 -2.63 10.01
C MET A 134 -1.51 -4.14 10.06
N VAL A 135 -0.92 -4.63 11.15
CA VAL A 135 -0.75 -6.08 11.39
C VAL A 135 -2.12 -6.75 11.55
N ASP A 136 -2.98 -6.20 12.42
CA ASP A 136 -4.35 -6.70 12.60
C ASP A 136 -5.15 -6.69 11.28
N VAL A 137 -4.99 -5.64 10.46
CA VAL A 137 -5.63 -5.56 9.14
C VAL A 137 -5.14 -6.67 8.23
N SER A 138 -3.84 -6.93 8.20
CA SER A 138 -3.24 -8.00 7.40
C SER A 138 -3.76 -9.38 7.81
N GLU A 139 -3.82 -9.66 9.12
CA GLU A 139 -4.40 -10.89 9.65
C GLU A 139 -5.87 -11.03 9.28
N ARG A 140 -6.63 -9.94 9.36
CA ARG A 140 -8.06 -9.94 9.02
C ARG A 140 -8.31 -10.23 7.55
N VAL A 141 -7.53 -9.63 6.65
CA VAL A 141 -7.60 -9.90 5.21
C VAL A 141 -7.27 -11.37 4.91
N LEU A 142 -6.26 -11.95 5.57
CA LEU A 142 -5.92 -13.37 5.43
C LEU A 142 -7.05 -14.30 5.89
N GLN A 143 -7.73 -13.96 7.00
CA GLN A 143 -8.86 -14.75 7.50
C GLN A 143 -10.08 -14.71 6.57
N GLN A 144 -10.36 -13.55 5.96
CA GLN A 144 -11.53 -13.38 5.10
C GLN A 144 -11.38 -14.10 3.75
N ASN A 145 -10.16 -14.15 3.22
CA ASN A 145 -9.91 -14.58 1.85
C ASN A 145 -9.15 -15.92 1.74
N GLY A 146 -8.70 -16.50 2.87
CA GLY A 146 -7.89 -17.72 2.94
C GLY A 146 -6.38 -17.47 2.80
N PRO A 147 -5.51 -18.49 2.92
CA PRO A 147 -4.06 -18.33 2.95
C PRO A 147 -3.44 -17.81 1.63
N GLU A 148 -4.17 -17.84 0.51
CA GLU A 148 -3.69 -17.37 -0.80
C GLU A 148 -3.99 -15.90 -1.08
N SER A 149 -4.18 -15.10 -0.02
CA SER A 149 -4.73 -13.76 -0.12
C SER A 149 -3.66 -12.69 -0.10
N PRO A 150 -3.90 -11.57 -0.79
CA PRO A 150 -2.95 -10.48 -0.79
C PRO A 150 -2.68 -10.00 0.64
N ILE A 151 -1.40 -10.00 1.02
CA ILE A 151 -0.93 -9.46 2.28
C ILE A 151 -0.65 -7.97 2.05
N PRO A 152 -1.26 -7.06 2.84
CA PRO A 152 -0.92 -5.65 2.80
C PRO A 152 0.58 -5.47 3.02
N MET A 153 1.24 -4.79 2.10
CA MET A 153 2.66 -4.45 2.26
C MET A 153 2.78 -3.07 2.87
N VAL A 154 3.47 -3.01 4.02
CA VAL A 154 3.93 -1.76 4.61
C VAL A 154 5.30 -1.44 4.01
N LEU A 155 5.36 -0.40 3.20
CA LEU A 155 6.63 0.13 2.70
C LEU A 155 7.14 1.14 3.73
N SER A 156 8.20 0.76 4.44
CA SER A 156 8.86 1.59 5.44
C SER A 156 10.33 1.72 5.08
N ASN A 157 10.83 2.95 4.95
CA ASN A 157 12.25 3.26 4.68
C ASN A 157 13.13 3.06 5.93
N ARG A 158 12.97 1.96 6.68
CA ARG A 158 13.78 1.66 7.87
C ARG A 158 14.87 0.63 7.52
N GLU A 159 16.10 1.11 7.34
CA GLU A 159 17.28 0.24 7.44
C GLU A 159 17.67 0.03 8.91
N VAL A 160 17.96 -1.23 9.25
CA VAL A 160 18.55 -1.65 10.53
C VAL A 160 20.06 -1.35 10.44
N PRO A 161 20.67 -0.66 11.42
CA PRO A 161 22.11 -0.43 11.38
C PRO A 161 22.86 -1.76 11.50
N GLU A 162 23.72 -2.07 10.54
CA GLU A 162 24.71 -3.14 10.67
C GLU A 162 25.65 -2.81 11.85
N ALA A 163 25.66 -3.71 12.84
CA ALA A 163 26.61 -3.64 13.94
C ALA A 163 28.01 -4.02 13.41
N THR A 164 28.85 -3.00 13.15
CA THR A 164 30.29 -3.21 12.97
C THR A 164 30.90 -3.76 14.26
N THR A 165 31.54 -4.93 14.16
CA THR A 165 32.42 -5.54 15.17
C THR A 165 33.88 -5.30 14.81
#